data_AF-A0AAW6SXS7-F1
#
_entry.id   AF-A0AAW6SXS7-F1
#
_cell.length_a   1.000
_cell.length_b   1.000
_cell.length_c   1.000
_cell.angle_alpha   90.00
_cell.angle_beta   90.00
_cell.angle_gamma   90.00
#
_symmetry.space_group_name_H-M   'P 1'
#
loop_
_entity.id
_entity.type
_entity.pdbx_description
1 polymer ?
#
loop_
_entity_poly.entity_id
_entity_poly.type
_entity_poly.pdbx_seq_one_letter_code
_entity_poly.pdbx_strand_id
1 'polypeptide(L)' 'MIVIKIVGYSFLRTMTTDLITEALENADNSQNPSDDVVFHSDLDSQYTSDDFWKKNTNL' A
#
# COMPACT_ATOMS: atom_id res chain seq x y z
N MET A 1 -0.40 25.69 3.33
CA MET A 1 0.42 24.77 4.14
C MET A 1 -0.22 23.40 4.04
N ILE A 2 0.42 22.46 3.33
CA ILE A 2 -0.09 21.09 3.17
C ILE A 2 0.56 20.25 4.27
N VAL A 3 -0.25 19.51 5.03
CA VAL A 3 0.24 18.57 6.04
C VAL A 3 0.12 17.17 5.47
N ILE A 4 1.24 16.46 5.36
CA ILE A 4 1.27 15.06 4.94
C ILE A 4 0.96 14.21 6.17
N LYS A 5 -0.06 13.35 6.08
CA LYS A 5 -0.43 12.39 7.12
C LYS A 5 0.05 11.00 6.69
N ILE A 6 0.78 10.31 7.56
CA ILE A 6 1.04 8.88 7.40
C ILE A 6 -0.23 8.13 7.81
N VAL A 7 -0.76 7.31 6.90
CA VAL A 7 -2.04 6.60 7.09
C VAL A 7 -1.88 5.09 7.30
N GLY A 8 -0.75 4.52 6.89
CA GLY A 8 -0.37 3.13 7.10
C GLY A 8 1.13 2.95 6.89
N TYR A 9 1.73 1.98 7.58
CA TYR A 9 3.15 1.64 7.48
C TYR A 9 3.36 0.17 7.86
N SER A 10 4.46 -0.40 7.39
CA SER A 10 5.06 -1.63 7.89
C SER A 10 6.58 -1.49 7.81
N PHE A 11 7.33 -2.29 8.57
CA PHE A 11 8.80 -2.26 8.58
C PHE A 11 9.41 -3.66 8.59
N LEU A 12 10.37 -3.87 7.69
CA LEU A 12 11.22 -5.06 7.62
C LEU A 12 12.65 -4.67 7.29
N ARG A 13 13.59 -5.59 7.52
CA ARG A 13 15.01 -5.40 7.19
C ARG A 13 15.29 -5.34 5.69
N THR A 14 14.41 -5.92 4.89
CA THR A 14 14.52 -6.01 3.44
C THR A 14 13.22 -5.53 2.82
N MET A 15 13.32 -4.84 1.70
CA MET A 15 12.20 -4.35 0.90
C MET A 15 11.56 -5.54 0.16
N THR A 16 10.33 -5.88 0.54
CA THR A 16 9.58 -7.02 -0.02
C THR A 16 8.17 -6.59 -0.43
N THR A 17 7.54 -7.36 -1.31
CA THR A 17 6.13 -7.14 -1.69
C THR A 17 5.19 -7.24 -0.48
N ASP A 18 5.47 -8.13 0.46
CA ASP A 18 4.69 -8.30 1.69
C ASP A 18 4.68 -7.03 2.54
N LEU A 19 5.84 -6.37 2.67
CA LEU A 19 5.99 -5.12 3.41
C LEU A 19 5.01 -4.04 2.94
N ILE A 20 4.86 -3.92 1.62
CA ILE A 20 4.01 -2.92 0.98
C ILE A 20 2.56 -3.30 1.14
N THR A 21 2.25 -4.57 0.96
CA THR A 21 0.88 -5.03 1.06
C THR A 21 0.34 -4.85 2.47
N GLU A 22 1.15 -5.15 3.49
CA GLU A 22 0.81 -4.90 4.89
C GLU A 22 0.65 -3.40 5.19
N ALA A 23 1.52 -2.55 4.64
CA ALA A 23 1.37 -1.09 4.79
C ALA A 23 0.08 -0.56 4.14
N LEU A 24 -0.32 -1.12 3.01
CA LEU A 24 -1.55 -0.76 2.29
C LEU A 24 -2.79 -1.26 3.04
N GLU A 25 -2.78 -2.51 3.50
CA GLU A 25 -3.84 -3.08 4.36
C GLU A 25 -4.01 -2.26 5.65
N ASN A 26 -2.91 -1.84 6.28
CA ASN A 26 -2.96 -0.97 7.46
C ASN A 26 -3.56 0.40 7.13
N ALA A 27 -3.23 0.97 5.96
CA ALA A 27 -3.77 2.24 5.52
C ALA A 27 -5.28 2.15 5.26
N ASP A 28 -5.70 1.10 4.56
CA ASP A 28 -7.10 0.86 4.22
C ASP A 28 -7.95 0.69 5.47
N ASN A 29 -7.56 -0.22 6.37
CA ASN A 29 -8.25 -0.44 7.65
C ASN A 29 -8.29 0.82 8.53
N SER A 30 -7.22 1.62 8.53
CA SER A 30 -7.15 2.82 9.37
C SER A 30 -7.96 3.99 8.83
N GLN A 31 -8.06 4.14 7.51
CA GLN A 31 -8.79 5.25 6.89
C GLN A 31 -10.23 4.88 6.54
N ASN A 32 -10.53 3.59 6.36
CA ASN A 32 -11.80 3.06 5.87
C ASN A 32 -12.36 3.92 4.72
N PRO A 33 -11.59 4.03 3.62
CA PRO A 33 -11.94 4.93 2.53
C PRO A 33 -13.19 4.44 1.78
N SER A 34 -13.85 5.34 1.04
CA SER A 34 -14.90 4.96 0.09
C SER A 34 -14.32 4.16 -1.08
N ASP A 35 -15.12 3.33 -1.74
CA ASP A 35 -14.71 2.43 -2.84
C ASP A 35 -13.92 3.10 -3.99
N ASP A 36 -14.01 4.41 -4.15
CA ASP A 36 -13.27 5.19 -5.17
C ASP A 36 -11.90 5.70 -4.69
N VAL A 37 -10.93 4.80 -4.45
CA VAL A 37 -9.54 5.17 -4.12
C VAL A 37 -8.59 4.95 -5.29
N VAL A 38 -7.68 5.91 -5.51
CA VAL A 38 -6.55 5.75 -6.44
C VAL A 38 -5.28 5.48 -5.65
N PHE A 39 -4.71 4.29 -5.86
CA PHE A 39 -3.36 3.99 -5.42
C PHE A 39 -2.35 4.49 -6.45
N HIS A 40 -1.46 5.41 -6.05
CA HIS A 40 -0.36 5.91 -6.87
C HIS A 40 0.98 5.47 -6.28
N SER A 41 1.82 4.89 -7.12
CA SER A 41 3.17 4.46 -6.78
C SER A 41 4.10 4.76 -7.94
N ASP A 42 5.37 5.06 -7.65
CA ASP A 42 6.42 5.33 -8.65
C ASP A 42 6.89 4.06 -9.40
N LEU A 43 6.13 2.95 -9.32
CA LEU A 43 6.31 1.70 -10.09
C LEU A 43 7.67 1.01 -9.92
N ASP A 44 8.27 1.11 -8.73
CA ASP A 44 9.43 0.28 -8.39
C ASP A 44 9.08 -1.23 -8.44
N SER A 45 10.09 -2.09 -8.57
CA SER A 45 10.01 -3.55 -8.76
C SER A 45 9.06 -4.28 -7.82
N GLN A 46 8.96 -3.79 -6.59
CA GLN A 46 8.06 -4.24 -5.53
C GLN A 46 6.56 -4.05 -5.85
N TYR A 47 6.21 -3.01 -6.63
CA TYR A 47 4.84 -2.70 -7.08
C TYR A 47 4.50 -3.33 -8.43
N THR A 48 5.52 -3.76 -9.19
CA THR A 48 5.33 -4.43 -10.49
C THR A 48 5.23 -5.96 -10.36
N SER A 49 5.34 -6.50 -9.15
CA SER A 49 5.24 -7.95 -8.93
C SER A 49 3.80 -8.44 -9.12
N ASP A 50 3.63 -9.59 -9.80
CA ASP A 50 2.31 -10.22 -9.98
C ASP A 50 1.62 -10.51 -8.64
N ASP A 51 2.41 -10.79 -7.61
CA ASP A 51 1.92 -11.08 -6.26
C ASP A 51 1.31 -9.84 -5.60
N PHE A 52 1.85 -8.64 -5.85
CA PHE A 52 1.26 -7.38 -5.39
C PHE A 52 -0.13 -7.17 -6.01
N TRP A 53 -0.23 -7.31 -7.34
CA TRP A 53 -1.48 -7.06 -8.05
C TRP A 53 -2.58 -8.06 -7.70
N LYS A 54 -2.25 -9.35 -7.58
CA LYS A 54 -3.20 -10.38 -7.12
C LYS A 54 -3.77 -10.08 -5.74
N LYS A 55 -2.95 -9.51 -4.85
CA LYS A 55 -3.37 -9.20 -3.49
C LYS A 55 -4.17 -7.90 -3.43
N ASN A 56 -3.85 -6.93 -4.28
CA ASN A 56 -4.57 -5.65 -4.40
C ASN A 56 -5.97 -5.82 -5.03
N THR A 57 -6.18 -6.71 -6.01
CA THR A 57 -7.52 -6.93 -6.60
C THR A 57 -8.53 -7.59 -5.65
N ASN A 58 -8.10 -8.01 -4.46
CA ASN A 58 -8.95 -8.64 -3.44
C ASN A 58 -9.15 -7.76 -2.19
N LEU A 59 -8.55 -6.56 -2.18
CA LEU A 59 -8.83 -5.49 -1.22
C LEU A 59 -9.95 -4.62 -1.78
#